data_AF-A0A7K5E9C5-F1
#
_entry.id   AF-A0A7K5E9C5-F1
#
_cell.length_a   1.000
_cell.length_b   1.000
_cell.length_c   1.000
_cell.angle_alpha   90.00
_cell.angle_beta   90.00
_cell.angle_gamma   90.00
#
_symmetry.space_group_name_H-M   'P 1'
#
loop_
_entity.id
_entity.type
_entity.pdbx_description
1 polymer ?
#
loop_
_entity_poly.entity_id
_entity_poly.type
_entity_poly.pdbx_seq_one_letter_code
_entity_poly.pdbx_strand_id
1 'polypeptide(L)'
;AKEAPAQPAPEKVKVQAKKFVKIGRPGYKVTKQRDPETGQQSLLFQIDYPDIGESIVPRHRFIIVPRHRFMSAYEQRIEPPDRRWQYLLMAAEPYETIAFKVPSREVEKAEGKFWTHWNRESKQAFLPFHFKMEKPLAPSNLPPGPPTVKRPLPPPLKNGLPPQDPLPSSMHPPPSTGMALLSMPLS
;
A
#
# COMPACT_ATOMS: atom_id res chain seq x y z
N ALA A 1 36.37 54.90 -35.20
CA ALA A 1 35.79 54.77 -33.86
C ALA A 1 34.71 53.70 -33.88
N LYS A 2 34.95 52.54 -33.26
CA LYS A 2 33.93 51.56 -32.86
C LYS A 2 34.59 50.58 -31.90
N GLU A 3 34.39 50.78 -30.61
CA GLU A 3 34.74 49.78 -29.59
C GLU A 3 33.57 49.69 -28.63
N ALA A 4 32.90 48.54 -28.63
CA ALA A 4 31.84 48.21 -27.70
C ALA A 4 32.47 47.47 -26.51
N PRO A 5 32.10 47.76 -25.26
CA PRO A 5 32.68 47.09 -24.11
C PRO A 5 32.20 45.64 -24.05
N ALA A 6 33.16 44.70 -24.02
CA ALA A 6 32.90 43.28 -23.84
C ALA A 6 32.25 43.04 -22.46
N GLN A 7 31.05 42.46 -22.45
CA GLN A 7 30.45 41.97 -21.22
C GLN A 7 31.16 40.69 -20.75
N PRO A 8 31.63 40.61 -19.50
CA PRO A 8 32.22 39.39 -18.97
C PRO A 8 31.15 38.30 -18.87
N ALA A 9 31.44 37.13 -19.45
CA ALA A 9 30.55 35.97 -19.44
C ALA A 9 30.30 35.47 -18.00
N PRO A 10 29.08 35.02 -17.65
CA PRO A 10 28.77 34.53 -16.31
C PRO A 10 29.55 33.25 -16.02
N GLU A 11 30.39 33.32 -15.00
CA GLU A 11 31.22 32.22 -14.52
C GLU A 11 30.31 31.08 -14.03
N LYS A 12 30.47 29.90 -14.65
CA LYS A 12 29.71 28.69 -14.32
C LYS A 12 30.06 28.30 -12.88
N VAL A 13 29.17 28.65 -11.94
CA VAL A 13 29.26 28.25 -10.53
C VAL A 13 29.33 26.73 -10.47
N LYS A 14 30.56 26.19 -10.34
CA LYS A 14 30.80 24.78 -10.01
C LYS A 14 30.23 24.58 -8.61
N VAL A 15 29.04 23.99 -8.54
CA VAL A 15 28.43 23.54 -7.29
C VAL A 15 29.38 22.51 -6.68
N GLN A 16 30.22 22.95 -5.76
CA GLN A 16 31.02 22.06 -4.93
C GLN A 16 30.03 21.29 -4.06
N ALA A 17 29.74 20.05 -4.44
CA ALA A 17 28.98 19.13 -3.61
C ALA A 17 29.77 18.92 -2.30
N LYS A 18 29.36 19.64 -1.25
CA LYS A 18 29.94 19.49 0.10
C LYS A 18 29.79 18.03 0.51
N LYS A 19 30.91 17.38 0.80
CA LYS A 19 30.99 15.97 1.18
C LYS A 19 30.50 15.81 2.62
N PHE A 20 29.18 15.77 2.83
CA PHE A 20 28.62 15.34 4.10
C PHE A 20 28.98 13.86 4.32
N VAL A 21 29.47 13.50 5.51
CA VAL A 21 29.65 12.10 5.89
C VAL A 21 28.26 11.48 5.96
N LYS A 22 27.97 10.53 5.06
CA LYS A 22 26.68 9.83 5.06
C LYS A 22 26.56 9.05 6.36
N ILE A 23 25.62 9.46 7.19
CA ILE A 23 25.46 9.00 8.58
C ILE A 23 24.94 7.55 8.59
N GLY A 24 24.34 7.10 7.48
CA GLY A 24 23.87 5.75 7.25
C GLY A 24 22.42 5.73 6.79
N ARG A 25 21.72 4.63 7.09
CA ARG A 25 20.30 4.46 6.82
C ARG A 25 19.47 5.11 7.94
N PRO A 26 18.46 5.92 7.60
CA PRO A 26 17.56 6.51 8.60
C PRO A 26 16.68 5.44 9.27
N GLY A 27 16.22 5.73 10.50
CA GLY A 27 15.24 4.90 11.18
C GLY A 27 13.87 5.03 10.51
N TYR A 28 13.09 3.94 10.47
CA TYR A 28 11.76 3.99 9.88
C TYR A 28 10.77 3.04 10.56
N LYS A 29 9.50 3.40 10.50
CA LYS A 29 8.35 2.58 10.89
C LYS A 29 7.30 2.60 9.79
N VAL A 30 6.78 1.43 9.46
CA VAL A 30 5.70 1.27 8.47
C VAL A 30 4.49 0.66 9.16
N THR A 31 3.36 1.36 9.11
CA THR A 31 2.10 0.88 9.69
C THR A 31 1.13 0.56 8.56
N LYS A 32 0.63 -0.68 8.55
CA LYS A 32 -0.49 -1.07 7.68
C LYS A 32 -1.78 -0.70 8.38
N GLN A 33 -2.60 0.09 7.71
CA GLN A 33 -3.87 0.57 8.25
C GLN A 33 -5.00 0.06 7.37
N ARG A 34 -6.17 -0.12 7.98
CA ARG A 34 -7.42 -0.39 7.29
C ARG A 34 -8.45 0.56 7.86
N ASP A 35 -9.03 1.36 6.98
CA ASP A 35 -10.13 2.24 7.31
C ASP A 35 -11.35 1.39 7.74
N PRO A 36 -11.91 1.58 8.94
CA PRO A 36 -12.95 0.71 9.48
C PRO A 36 -14.30 0.91 8.78
N GLU A 37 -14.57 2.09 8.21
CA GLU A 37 -15.83 2.42 7.57
C GLU A 37 -15.87 1.95 6.12
N THR A 38 -14.81 2.26 5.38
CA THR A 38 -14.70 1.96 3.94
C THR A 38 -14.02 0.61 3.67
N GLY A 39 -13.34 0.04 4.66
CA GLY A 39 -12.52 -1.17 4.51
C GLY A 39 -11.24 -0.93 3.69
N GLN A 40 -10.94 0.31 3.32
CA GLN A 40 -9.83 0.69 2.45
C GLN A 40 -8.48 0.44 3.13
N GLN A 41 -7.54 -0.14 2.41
CA GLN A 41 -6.18 -0.38 2.93
C GLN A 41 -5.30 0.85 2.71
N SER A 42 -4.46 1.17 3.69
CA SER A 42 -3.48 2.25 3.64
C SER A 42 -2.15 1.86 4.27
N LEU A 43 -1.12 2.60 3.90
CA LEU A 43 0.22 2.47 4.45
C LEU A 43 0.67 3.84 4.97
N LEU A 44 1.14 3.88 6.22
CA LEU A 44 1.76 5.04 6.83
C LEU A 44 3.25 4.79 7.01
N PHE A 45 4.06 5.61 6.36
CA PHE A 45 5.51 5.64 6.51
C PHE A 45 5.90 6.75 7.47
N GLN A 46 6.68 6.39 8.49
CA GLN A 46 7.29 7.31 9.44
C GLN A 46 8.80 7.12 9.33
N ILE A 47 9.54 8.18 9.01
CA ILE A 47 10.99 8.13 8.85
C ILE A 47 11.62 9.15 9.78
N ASP A 48 12.49 8.68 10.66
CA ASP A 48 13.24 9.47 11.62
C ASP A 48 14.57 9.91 11.01
N TYR A 49 14.81 11.22 11.01
CA TYR A 49 16.04 11.84 10.51
C TYR A 49 16.72 12.70 11.59
N PRO A 50 17.12 12.14 12.74
CA PRO A 50 17.61 12.89 13.91
C PRO A 50 18.80 13.83 13.61
N ASP A 51 19.65 13.46 12.65
CA ASP A 51 20.87 14.17 12.27
C ASP A 51 20.74 14.92 10.94
N ILE A 52 19.51 15.11 10.43
CA ILE A 52 19.34 15.96 9.24
C ILE A 52 19.81 17.36 9.60
N GLY A 53 20.83 17.80 8.85
CA GLY A 53 21.48 19.08 9.07
C GLY A 53 20.67 20.22 8.45
N GLU A 54 20.67 21.38 9.12
CA GLU A 54 20.46 22.63 8.41
C GLU A 54 21.72 22.91 7.60
N SER A 55 21.64 22.84 6.27
CA SER A 55 22.79 23.21 5.45
C SER A 55 22.96 24.73 5.52
N ILE A 56 23.91 25.16 6.34
CA ILE A 56 24.33 26.57 6.40
C ILE A 56 25.21 26.80 5.18
N VAL A 57 24.60 27.26 4.08
CA VAL A 57 25.34 28.09 3.15
C VAL A 57 25.45 29.44 3.87
N PRO A 58 26.66 30.03 4.04
CA PRO A 58 26.84 31.24 4.86
C PRO A 58 26.02 32.46 4.41
N ARG A 59 25.31 32.36 3.27
CA ARG A 59 24.39 33.39 2.75
C ARG A 59 22.92 32.93 2.66
N HIS A 60 22.58 31.65 2.83
CA HIS A 60 21.21 31.12 2.77
C HIS A 60 21.09 29.86 3.65
N ARG A 61 20.21 29.89 4.67
CA ARG A 61 19.80 28.69 5.42
C ARG A 61 18.90 27.85 4.51
N PHE A 62 19.45 26.83 3.85
CA PHE A 62 18.65 25.88 3.07
C PHE A 62 18.25 24.72 3.98
N ILE A 63 16.95 24.64 4.26
CA ILE A 63 16.37 23.60 5.08
C ILE A 63 16.15 22.38 4.19
N ILE A 64 16.85 21.29 4.52
CA ILE A 64 16.72 20.04 3.78
C ILE A 64 15.37 19.42 4.15
N VAL A 65 14.54 19.16 3.14
CA VAL A 65 13.25 18.49 3.29
C VAL A 65 13.33 17.14 2.60
N PRO A 66 12.96 16.03 3.27
CA PRO A 66 12.92 14.72 2.66
C PRO A 66 12.04 14.70 1.41
N ARG A 67 12.58 14.13 0.33
CA ARG A 67 11.87 13.96 -0.95
C ARG A 67 11.46 12.51 -1.12
N HIS A 68 10.34 12.32 -1.79
CA HIS A 68 9.77 11.01 -2.06
C HIS A 68 9.56 10.82 -3.57
N ARG A 69 9.71 9.59 -4.05
CA ARG A 69 9.44 9.21 -5.45
C ARG A 69 8.96 7.77 -5.53
N PHE A 70 7.90 7.52 -6.28
CA PHE A 70 7.55 6.15 -6.69
C PHE A 70 8.39 5.74 -7.91
N MET A 71 8.99 4.58 -7.84
CA MET A 71 9.83 3.99 -8.87
C MET A 71 9.29 2.61 -9.24
N SER A 72 9.27 2.31 -10.53
CA SER A 72 8.83 0.99 -11.00
C SER A 72 9.89 -0.09 -10.73
N ALA A 73 9.47 -1.36 -10.64
CA ALA A 73 10.42 -2.46 -10.46
C ALA A 73 11.39 -2.67 -11.65
N TYR A 74 11.12 -2.07 -12.81
CA TYR A 74 11.98 -2.14 -13.99
C TYR A 74 13.17 -1.17 -13.96
N GLU A 75 13.08 -0.12 -13.13
CA GLU A 75 14.14 0.88 -13.01
C GLU A 75 15.29 0.42 -12.10
N GLN A 76 15.04 -0.56 -11.22
CA GLN A 76 16.10 -1.11 -10.36
C GLN A 76 16.98 -2.13 -11.09
N ARG A 77 18.25 -2.23 -10.69
CA ARG A 77 19.24 -3.18 -11.24
C ARG A 77 19.67 -4.27 -10.24
N ILE A 78 19.08 -4.30 -9.05
CA ILE A 78 19.52 -5.17 -7.95
C ILE A 78 18.77 -6.51 -7.98
N GLU A 79 17.44 -6.46 -7.94
CA GLU A 79 16.58 -7.65 -8.02
C GLU A 79 15.96 -7.81 -9.41
N PRO A 80 15.59 -9.05 -9.81
CA PRO A 80 14.78 -9.28 -10.99
C PRO A 80 13.51 -8.42 -10.97
N PRO A 81 13.15 -7.74 -12.07
CA PRO A 81 12.00 -6.84 -12.10
C PRO A 81 10.69 -7.61 -11.96
N ASP A 82 9.97 -7.39 -10.86
CA ASP A 82 8.62 -7.92 -10.63
C ASP A 82 7.58 -6.80 -10.69
N ARG A 83 6.68 -6.88 -11.68
CA ARG A 83 5.59 -5.89 -11.92
C ARG A 83 4.59 -5.80 -10.77
N ARG A 84 4.51 -6.80 -9.91
CA ARG A 84 3.59 -6.83 -8.77
C ARG A 84 3.97 -5.80 -7.70
N TRP A 85 5.19 -5.27 -7.78
CA TRP A 85 5.73 -4.35 -6.80
C TRP A 85 6.15 -3.04 -7.44
N GLN A 86 6.05 -1.98 -6.65
CA GLN A 86 6.67 -0.69 -6.87
C GLN A 86 7.59 -0.40 -5.68
N TYR A 87 8.45 0.58 -5.85
CA TYR A 87 9.36 1.02 -4.80
C TYR A 87 9.09 2.48 -4.46
N LEU A 88 8.74 2.75 -3.21
CA LEU A 88 8.66 4.12 -2.68
C LEU A 88 10.04 4.50 -2.16
N LEU A 89 10.71 5.44 -2.82
CA LEU A 89 12.00 5.96 -2.43
C LEU A 89 11.82 7.18 -1.53
N MET A 90 12.58 7.24 -0.45
CA MET A 90 12.74 8.41 0.41
C MET A 90 14.20 8.83 0.40
N ALA A 91 14.46 10.08 0.04
CA ALA A 91 15.80 10.65 -0.03
C ALA A 91 15.89 11.93 0.82
N ALA A 92 16.87 11.96 1.71
CA ALA A 92 17.23 13.15 2.48
C ALA A 92 18.74 13.15 2.68
N GLU A 93 19.44 14.22 2.33
CA GLU A 93 20.86 14.36 2.63
C GLU A 93 21.02 14.75 4.11
N PRO A 94 21.97 14.19 4.88
CA PRO A 94 23.08 13.31 4.50
C PRO A 94 22.78 11.81 4.55
N TYR A 95 21.52 11.41 4.76
CA TYR A 95 21.13 10.02 4.86
C TYR A 95 21.18 9.29 3.52
N GLU A 96 21.31 7.97 3.59
CA GLU A 96 21.14 7.12 2.42
C GLU A 96 19.67 7.15 1.95
N THR A 97 19.48 7.09 0.63
CA THR A 97 18.15 6.90 0.06
C THR A 97 17.66 5.50 0.41
N ILE A 98 16.51 5.41 1.04
CA ILE A 98 15.84 4.15 1.35
C ILE A 98 14.72 3.90 0.34
N ALA A 99 14.43 2.63 0.09
CA ALA A 99 13.34 2.21 -0.79
C ALA A 99 12.44 1.19 -0.07
N PHE A 100 11.14 1.40 -0.15
CA PHE A 100 10.14 0.49 0.40
C PHE A 100 9.46 -0.26 -0.72
N LYS A 101 9.48 -1.60 -0.67
CA LYS A 101 8.73 -2.45 -1.58
C LYS A 101 7.24 -2.35 -1.23
N VAL A 102 6.46 -1.78 -2.13
CA VAL A 102 5.01 -1.58 -1.98
C VAL A 102 4.26 -2.31 -3.09
N PRO A 103 3.07 -2.88 -2.82
CA PRO A 103 2.26 -3.48 -3.87
C PRO A 103 1.99 -2.48 -5.00
N SER A 104 2.06 -2.91 -6.25
CA SER A 104 1.77 -2.08 -7.44
C SER A 104 0.26 -1.85 -7.62
N ARG A 105 -0.44 -1.48 -6.54
CA ARG A 105 -1.84 -1.09 -6.56
C ARG A 105 -1.94 0.41 -6.78
N GLU A 106 -3.03 0.85 -7.39
CA GLU A 106 -3.26 2.28 -7.57
C GLU A 106 -3.39 2.97 -6.22
N VAL A 107 -2.68 4.09 -6.04
CA VAL A 107 -2.82 4.96 -4.88
C VAL A 107 -3.92 5.98 -5.15
N GLU A 108 -4.76 6.22 -4.15
CA GLU A 108 -5.77 7.25 -4.20
C GLU A 108 -5.13 8.63 -4.03
N LYS A 109 -5.22 9.45 -5.09
CA LYS A 109 -4.64 10.81 -5.14
C LYS A 109 -5.62 11.90 -4.69
N ALA A 110 -6.75 11.51 -4.10
CA ALA A 110 -7.69 12.47 -3.52
C ALA A 110 -7.01 13.24 -2.37
N GLU A 111 -7.43 14.49 -2.19
CA GLU A 111 -6.92 15.35 -1.12
C GLU A 111 -7.14 14.69 0.25
N GLY A 112 -6.11 14.66 1.09
CA GLY A 112 -6.13 13.99 2.39
C GLY A 112 -5.87 12.47 2.37
N LYS A 113 -5.97 11.80 1.21
CA LYS A 113 -5.70 10.35 1.10
C LYS A 113 -4.24 10.02 0.79
N PHE A 114 -3.53 10.93 0.13
CA PHE A 114 -2.08 10.88 -0.08
C PHE A 114 -1.48 12.26 0.20
N TRP A 115 -0.59 12.33 1.19
CA TRP A 115 0.11 13.55 1.55
C TRP A 115 1.48 13.26 2.16
N THR A 116 2.30 14.29 2.30
CA THR A 116 3.59 14.22 2.99
C THR A 116 3.68 15.36 3.98
N HIS A 117 4.10 15.07 5.22
CA HIS A 117 4.34 16.06 6.25
C HIS A 117 5.76 15.91 6.78
N TRP A 118 6.44 17.04 6.96
CA TRP A 118 7.77 17.09 7.53
C TRP A 118 7.72 17.87 8.84
N ASN A 119 7.84 17.16 9.95
CA ASN A 119 7.99 17.78 11.26
C ASN A 119 9.46 18.11 11.47
N ARG A 120 9.79 19.41 11.45
CA ARG A 120 11.16 19.92 11.59
C ARG A 120 11.69 19.80 13.02
N GLU A 121 10.81 19.88 14.02
CA GLU A 121 11.18 19.87 15.43
C GLU A 121 11.57 18.46 15.87
N SER A 122 10.74 17.46 15.54
CA SER A 122 11.05 16.06 15.81
C SER A 122 11.95 15.41 14.74
N LYS A 123 12.18 16.12 13.63
CA LYS A 123 12.91 15.64 12.45
C LYS A 123 12.31 14.34 11.90
N GLN A 124 10.99 14.29 11.83
CA GLN A 124 10.22 13.13 11.34
C GLN A 124 9.44 13.44 10.07
N ALA A 125 9.56 12.54 9.09
CA ALA A 125 8.78 12.57 7.86
C ALA A 125 7.62 11.58 7.96
N PHE A 126 6.42 12.05 7.65
CA PHE A 126 5.20 11.25 7.58
C PHE A 126 4.71 11.22 6.14
N LEU A 127 4.43 10.04 5.63
CA LEU A 127 3.85 9.84 4.31
C LEU A 127 2.80 8.73 4.39
N PRO A 128 1.54 9.07 4.69
CA PRO A 128 0.42 8.17 4.52
C PRO A 128 -0.07 8.16 3.08
N PHE A 129 -0.47 6.99 2.61
CA PHE A 129 -1.27 6.86 1.41
C PHE A 129 -2.29 5.74 1.50
N HIS A 130 -3.43 5.93 0.85
CA HIS A 130 -4.48 4.93 0.72
C HIS A 130 -4.42 4.28 -0.66
N PHE A 131 -4.62 2.96 -0.70
CA PHE A 131 -4.84 2.27 -1.97
C PHE A 131 -6.25 2.56 -2.45
N LYS A 132 -6.43 2.73 -3.75
CA LYS A 132 -7.77 2.69 -4.34
C LYS A 132 -8.41 1.36 -3.99
N MET A 133 -9.67 1.40 -3.58
CA MET A 133 -10.44 0.20 -3.35
C MET A 133 -10.55 -0.53 -4.69
N GLU A 134 -10.09 -1.78 -4.74
CA GLU A 134 -10.39 -2.63 -5.90
C GLU A 134 -11.91 -2.80 -5.91
N LYS A 135 -12.57 -2.20 -6.90
CA LYS A 135 -13.89 -2.68 -7.30
C LYS A 135 -13.69 -4.17 -7.57
N PRO A 136 -14.47 -5.07 -6.95
CA PRO A 136 -14.46 -6.46 -7.38
C PRO A 136 -14.62 -6.39 -8.89
N LEU A 137 -13.63 -6.90 -9.62
CA LEU A 137 -13.78 -7.06 -11.05
C LEU A 137 -15.06 -7.89 -11.18
N ALA A 138 -16.17 -7.23 -11.56
CA ALA A 138 -17.30 -7.96 -12.08
C ALA A 138 -16.67 -8.88 -13.14
N PRO A 139 -16.88 -10.21 -13.04
CA PRO A 139 -16.19 -11.16 -13.90
C PRO A 139 -16.31 -10.65 -15.32
N SER A 140 -15.19 -10.17 -15.86
CA SER A 140 -15.14 -9.52 -17.15
C SER A 140 -15.67 -10.52 -18.14
N ASN A 141 -16.81 -10.19 -18.77
CA ASN A 141 -17.39 -10.82 -19.95
C ASN A 141 -16.60 -12.06 -20.39
N LEU A 142 -17.05 -13.23 -19.93
CA LEU A 142 -16.80 -14.44 -20.70
C LEU A 142 -17.21 -14.13 -22.15
N PRO A 143 -16.39 -14.47 -23.16
CA PRO A 143 -16.85 -14.41 -24.54
C PRO A 143 -18.15 -15.21 -24.63
N PRO A 144 -19.13 -14.83 -25.49
CA PRO A 144 -20.29 -15.68 -25.72
C PRO A 144 -19.74 -17.06 -26.09
N GLY A 145 -19.97 -18.03 -25.21
CA GLY A 145 -19.60 -19.40 -25.48
C GLY A 145 -20.24 -19.82 -26.80
N PRO A 146 -19.61 -20.76 -27.53
CA PRO A 146 -20.19 -21.27 -28.77
C PRO A 146 -21.64 -21.73 -28.51
N PRO A 147 -22.54 -21.59 -29.51
CA PRO A 147 -23.96 -21.82 -29.33
C PRO A 147 -24.18 -23.20 -28.69
N THR A 148 -24.95 -23.18 -27.62
CA THR A 148 -25.42 -24.35 -26.88
C THR A 148 -25.98 -25.38 -27.86
N VAL A 149 -25.18 -26.42 -28.16
CA VAL A 149 -25.72 -27.67 -28.68
C VAL A 149 -26.58 -28.21 -27.55
N LYS A 150 -27.90 -28.03 -27.68
CA LYS A 150 -28.90 -28.58 -26.78
C LYS A 150 -28.61 -30.08 -26.65
N ARG A 151 -27.97 -30.48 -25.56
CA ARG A 151 -27.92 -31.87 -25.17
C ARG A 151 -29.38 -32.30 -24.98
N PRO A 152 -29.87 -33.37 -25.63
CA PRO A 152 -31.22 -33.83 -25.42
C PRO A 152 -31.38 -34.19 -23.94
N LEU A 153 -32.44 -33.68 -23.30
CA LEU A 153 -32.85 -34.13 -21.98
C LEU A 153 -33.09 -35.66 -22.03
N PRO A 154 -32.67 -36.43 -21.01
CA PRO A 154 -33.09 -37.82 -20.90
C PRO A 154 -34.61 -37.88 -20.72
N PRO A 155 -35.28 -38.89 -21.30
CA PRO A 155 -36.73 -39.03 -21.22
C PRO A 155 -37.18 -39.30 -19.76
N PRO A 156 -38.39 -38.87 -19.38
CA PRO A 156 -38.94 -39.15 -18.06
C PRO A 156 -39.21 -40.65 -17.92
N LEU A 157 -38.64 -41.26 -16.88
CA LEU A 157 -38.98 -42.59 -16.40
C LEU A 157 -40.42 -42.55 -15.89
N LYS A 158 -41.35 -42.97 -16.75
CA LYS A 158 -42.70 -43.40 -16.37
C LYS A 158 -42.59 -44.86 -15.99
N ASN A 159 -42.91 -45.16 -14.73
CA ASN A 159 -43.41 -46.42 -14.15
C ASN A 159 -43.47 -46.17 -12.64
N GLY A 160 -44.64 -45.91 -12.04
CA GLY A 160 -45.59 -46.96 -11.67
C GLY A 160 -45.36 -47.31 -10.19
N LEU A 161 -46.12 -46.67 -9.30
CA LEU A 161 -46.11 -46.92 -7.84
C LEU A 161 -46.53 -48.37 -7.51
N PRO A 162 -46.00 -48.93 -6.41
CA PRO A 162 -46.81 -49.72 -5.48
C PRO A 162 -46.80 -49.10 -4.06
N PRO A 163 -47.71 -49.54 -3.16
CA PRO A 163 -48.23 -48.75 -2.05
C PRO A 163 -47.33 -48.72 -0.81
N GLN A 164 -47.64 -47.74 0.02
CA GLN A 164 -47.00 -47.41 1.29
C GLN A 164 -47.43 -48.39 2.39
N ASP A 165 -46.47 -49.04 3.06
CA ASP A 165 -46.69 -49.71 4.34
C ASP A 165 -46.27 -48.78 5.50
N PRO A 166 -47.04 -48.74 6.62
CA PRO A 166 -46.75 -47.87 7.75
C PRO A 166 -45.69 -48.50 8.65
N LEU A 167 -44.56 -47.81 8.87
CA LEU A 167 -43.64 -48.16 9.96
C LEU A 167 -44.05 -47.48 11.29
N PRO A 168 -43.89 -48.16 12.42
CA PRO A 168 -44.56 -47.85 13.68
C PRO A 168 -43.94 -46.68 14.45
N SER A 169 -44.81 -45.94 15.11
CA SER A 169 -44.53 -44.95 16.14
C SER A 169 -43.77 -45.59 17.31
N SER A 170 -42.49 -45.27 17.50
CA SER A 170 -41.89 -45.35 18.84
C SER A 170 -40.59 -44.57 18.96
N MET A 171 -40.62 -43.63 19.91
CA MET A 171 -39.56 -43.27 20.85
C MET A 171 -38.87 -41.90 20.69
N HIS A 172 -39.48 -40.97 21.43
CA HIS A 172 -38.91 -39.96 22.33
C HIS A 172 -37.93 -38.88 21.82
N PRO A 173 -38.21 -37.59 22.14
CA PRO A 173 -37.22 -36.51 22.03
C PRO A 173 -36.20 -36.61 23.17
N PRO A 174 -34.93 -36.19 22.97
CA PRO A 174 -34.02 -35.98 24.09
C PRO A 174 -34.53 -34.81 24.95
N PRO A 175 -34.54 -34.93 26.29
CA PRO A 175 -34.96 -33.85 27.16
C PRO A 175 -33.93 -32.73 27.18
N SER A 176 -34.44 -31.49 27.15
CA SER A 176 -33.73 -30.29 27.58
C SER A 176 -33.40 -30.41 29.06
N THR A 177 -32.13 -30.57 29.40
CA THR A 177 -31.64 -30.36 30.76
C THR A 177 -30.95 -29.02 30.81
N GLY A 178 -31.68 -28.01 31.28
CA GLY A 178 -31.05 -26.86 31.89
C GLY A 178 -30.34 -27.29 33.18
N MET A 179 -29.29 -26.56 33.56
CA MET A 179 -29.15 -25.97 34.88
C MET A 179 -27.81 -25.25 35.03
N ALA A 180 -27.92 -24.07 35.64
CA ALA A 180 -26.98 -23.49 36.58
C ALA A 180 -25.61 -23.01 36.07
N LEU A 181 -25.53 -21.69 35.87
CA LEU A 181 -24.60 -20.79 36.56
C LEU A 181 -23.79 -21.47 37.68
N LEU A 182 -22.45 -21.38 37.60
CA LEU A 182 -21.67 -21.03 38.78
C LEU A 182 -20.49 -20.15 38.40
N SER A 183 -20.48 -18.99 39.06
CA SER A 183 -19.45 -17.96 39.05
C SER A 183 -18.33 -18.30 40.03
N MET A 184 -17.20 -17.59 39.89
CA MET A 184 -16.14 -17.29 40.87
C MET A 184 -14.93 -18.24 40.97
N PRO A 185 -13.79 -17.80 41.56
CA PRO A 185 -13.08 -16.52 41.35
C PRO A 185 -11.56 -16.69 41.13
N LEU A 186 -10.95 -15.55 40.81
CA LEU A 186 -9.52 -15.22 40.76
C LEU A 186 -8.72 -15.70 41.99
N SER A 187 -7.49 -16.17 41.74
CA SER A 187 -6.32 -15.96 42.61
C SER A 187 -5.07 -15.77 41.76
#